data_AF-A0A482WPI0-F1
#
_entry.id   AF-A0A482WPI0-F1
#
_cell.length_a   1.000
_cell.length_b   1.000
_cell.length_c   1.000
_cell.angle_alpha   90.00
_cell.angle_beta   90.00
_cell.angle_gamma   90.00
#
_symmetry.space_group_name_H-M   'P 1'
#
loop_
_entity.id
_entity.type
_entity.pdbx_description
1 polymer ?
#
loop_
_entity_poly.entity_id
_entity_poly.type
_entity_poly.pdbx_seq_one_letter_code
_entity_poly.pdbx_strand_id
1 'polypeptide(L)'
;VVSPDFNCRGLPLYRSYLYRFAVQKADSGFKSDYSFTFLVPTPIHEYKRCHFVHDSRFNIEAVQSVLPLFHGTKDFASFMSTNKNYKEDPTLTTIRRLDSVKIDRGQPLMPGYFTDQYFDYWQVQIVGKSFLYKQIRRTVAVLLGVGQGALGYKDVESLFTNPGSWFGGIRSVPAYGLYLTDVAYSDKDLESPAEGQTEKIVRGVGEEDVGGEEGEEEEEEEEEEEEGDRKEERGTVKVTPDLKFKPDLSVTSDSKVTSVLKDPVQLGINQKINLRQLKLKQEQLEAAVKNERRKLSTRHAIWLAKSNYAKGLEEI
;
A
#
# COMPACT_ATOMS: atom_id res chain seq x y z
N VAL A 1 12.51 -9.42 37.38
CA VAL A 1 13.88 -8.89 37.50
C VAL A 1 14.73 -9.72 36.55
N VAL A 2 15.52 -9.06 35.69
CA VAL A 2 16.40 -9.72 34.71
C VAL A 2 17.85 -9.38 35.03
N SER A 3 18.79 -10.02 34.36
CA SER A 3 20.22 -9.71 34.49
C SER A 3 20.50 -8.21 34.26
N PRO A 4 21.44 -7.59 35.00
CA PRO A 4 21.91 -6.23 34.73
C PRO A 4 22.45 -6.04 33.29
N ASP A 5 22.95 -7.11 32.68
CA ASP A 5 23.47 -7.11 31.31
C ASP A 5 22.37 -7.29 30.24
N PHE A 6 21.10 -7.36 30.65
CA PHE A 6 19.99 -7.56 29.73
C PHE A 6 19.82 -6.37 28.78
N ASN A 7 19.85 -6.64 27.47
CA ASN A 7 19.56 -5.68 26.42
C ASN A 7 18.36 -6.13 25.58
N CYS A 8 17.25 -5.36 25.68
CA CYS A 8 16.00 -5.68 25.01
C CYS A 8 16.10 -5.69 23.47
N ARG A 9 17.06 -4.96 22.88
CA ARG A 9 17.24 -4.83 21.43
C ARG A 9 18.22 -5.85 20.87
N GLY A 10 19.35 -6.05 21.55
CA GLY A 10 20.51 -6.82 21.07
C GLY A 10 20.44 -8.32 21.37
N LEU A 11 19.79 -8.72 22.46
CA LEU A 11 19.72 -10.11 22.90
C LEU A 11 18.59 -10.98 22.29
N PRO A 12 17.48 -10.45 21.72
CA PRO A 12 16.43 -11.32 21.20
C PRO A 12 16.95 -12.38 20.23
N LEU A 13 16.50 -13.62 20.45
CA LEU A 13 16.73 -14.76 19.57
C LEU A 13 15.95 -14.59 18.27
N TYR A 14 14.66 -14.23 18.39
CA TYR A 14 13.80 -13.93 17.25
C TYR A 14 12.71 -12.93 17.64
N ARG A 15 12.11 -12.33 16.60
CA ARG A 15 10.88 -11.55 16.67
C ARG A 15 9.87 -12.19 15.71
N SER A 16 8.62 -12.32 16.15
CA SER A 16 7.51 -12.82 15.35
C SER A 16 6.54 -11.69 15.09
N TYR A 17 6.27 -11.45 13.81
CA TYR A 17 5.26 -10.50 13.38
C TYR A 17 4.10 -11.21 12.69
N LEU A 18 2.92 -10.63 12.82
CA LEU A 18 1.69 -11.08 12.20
C LEU A 18 1.10 -9.93 11.38
N TYR A 19 0.74 -10.18 10.13
CA TYR A 19 -0.01 -9.22 9.32
C TYR A 19 -1.40 -9.76 9.03
N ARG A 20 -2.44 -9.01 9.42
CA ARG A 20 -3.84 -9.39 9.22
C ARG A 20 -4.40 -8.73 7.97
N PHE A 21 -5.01 -9.54 7.10
CA PHE A 21 -5.72 -9.06 5.92
C PHE A 21 -6.98 -9.89 5.66
N ALA A 22 -7.92 -9.31 4.93
CA ALA A 22 -9.21 -9.91 4.63
C ALA A 22 -9.45 -9.82 3.12
N VAL A 23 -9.82 -10.93 2.50
CA VAL A 23 -10.03 -11.06 1.06
C VAL A 23 -11.51 -11.12 0.78
N GLN A 24 -11.99 -10.34 -0.18
CA GLN A 24 -13.39 -10.37 -0.59
C GLN A 24 -13.78 -11.76 -1.11
N LYS A 25 -14.90 -12.30 -0.63
CA LYS A 25 -15.44 -13.57 -1.11
C LYS A 25 -16.09 -13.43 -2.49
N ALA A 26 -16.00 -14.49 -3.31
CA ALA A 26 -16.62 -14.54 -4.63
C ALA A 26 -18.15 -14.51 -4.60
N ASP A 27 -18.75 -15.04 -3.55
CA ASP A 27 -20.19 -15.06 -3.30
C ASP A 27 -20.69 -13.85 -2.48
N SER A 28 -19.83 -12.86 -2.22
CA SER A 28 -20.20 -11.63 -1.47
C SER A 28 -21.30 -10.80 -2.12
N GLY A 29 -21.64 -11.04 -3.39
CA GLY A 29 -22.62 -10.29 -4.16
C GLY A 29 -22.13 -8.92 -4.66
N PHE A 30 -20.90 -8.53 -4.31
CA PHE A 30 -20.29 -7.27 -4.75
C PHE A 30 -19.28 -7.49 -5.87
N LYS A 31 -19.18 -6.53 -6.78
CA LYS A 31 -18.18 -6.56 -7.86
C LYS A 31 -16.81 -6.19 -7.32
N SER A 32 -15.79 -6.98 -7.67
CA SER A 32 -14.38 -6.68 -7.41
C SER A 32 -13.79 -5.71 -8.43
N ASP A 33 -14.39 -4.53 -8.49
CA ASP A 33 -13.89 -3.38 -9.24
C ASP A 33 -13.65 -2.26 -8.23
N TYR A 34 -12.48 -1.63 -8.30
CA TYR A 34 -12.05 -0.52 -7.45
C TYR A 34 -13.12 0.58 -7.34
N SER A 35 -13.92 0.76 -8.38
CA SER A 35 -15.03 1.72 -8.42
C SER A 35 -16.18 1.40 -7.47
N PHE A 36 -16.23 0.20 -6.90
CA PHE A 36 -17.31 -0.28 -6.02
C PHE A 36 -16.80 -0.77 -4.67
N THR A 37 -15.51 -0.64 -4.39
CA THR A 37 -14.88 -1.04 -3.11
C THR A 37 -15.61 -0.45 -1.89
N PHE A 38 -16.01 0.81 -1.96
CA PHE A 38 -16.73 1.52 -0.89
C PHE A 38 -18.17 1.03 -0.65
N LEU A 39 -18.70 0.16 -1.51
CA LEU A 39 -20.02 -0.45 -1.31
C LEU A 39 -19.95 -1.74 -0.49
N VAL A 40 -18.77 -2.37 -0.37
CA VAL A 40 -18.62 -3.58 0.43
C VAL A 40 -18.55 -3.18 1.91
N PRO A 41 -19.48 -3.62 2.77
CA PRO A 41 -19.48 -3.21 4.16
C PRO A 41 -18.25 -3.74 4.91
N THR A 42 -17.33 -2.85 5.25
CA THR A 42 -16.19 -3.19 6.12
C THR A 42 -16.61 -3.13 7.59
N PRO A 43 -16.39 -4.20 8.37
CA PRO A 43 -16.72 -4.19 9.79
C PRO A 43 -15.94 -3.12 10.56
N ILE A 44 -16.66 -2.27 11.32
CA ILE A 44 -16.07 -1.15 12.06
C ILE A 44 -15.03 -1.59 13.11
N HIS A 45 -15.22 -2.77 13.69
CA HIS A 45 -14.29 -3.33 14.68
C HIS A 45 -12.95 -3.78 14.06
N GLU A 46 -12.88 -3.93 12.74
CA GLU A 46 -11.67 -4.23 11.96
C GLU A 46 -11.07 -3.00 11.28
N TYR A 47 -11.72 -1.83 11.40
CA TYR A 47 -11.22 -0.59 10.81
C TYR A 47 -9.84 -0.26 11.36
N LYS A 48 -8.87 -0.04 10.47
CA LYS A 48 -7.45 0.14 10.81
C LYS A 48 -6.90 -0.97 11.74
N ARG A 49 -7.35 -2.21 11.57
CA ARG A 49 -6.82 -3.41 12.28
C ARG A 49 -6.65 -4.61 11.35
N CYS A 50 -7.25 -4.55 10.17
CA CYS A 50 -7.15 -5.55 9.14
C CYS A 50 -7.10 -4.85 7.78
N HIS A 51 -6.21 -5.31 6.90
CA HIS A 51 -6.13 -4.78 5.54
C HIS A 51 -7.14 -5.48 4.63
N PHE A 52 -8.06 -4.73 4.03
CA PHE A 52 -9.11 -5.29 3.18
C PHE A 52 -8.70 -5.29 1.69
N VAL A 53 -8.63 -6.49 1.11
CA VAL A 53 -8.32 -6.75 -0.29
C VAL A 53 -9.64 -7.01 -1.02
N HIS A 54 -10.09 -6.03 -1.80
CA HIS A 54 -11.33 -6.09 -2.57
C HIS A 54 -11.14 -6.76 -3.94
N ASP A 55 -10.57 -7.97 -3.94
CA ASP A 55 -10.41 -8.81 -5.13
C ASP A 55 -10.91 -10.23 -4.86
N SER A 56 -12.05 -10.58 -5.46
CA SER A 56 -12.65 -11.90 -5.33
C SER A 56 -11.93 -13.01 -6.09
N ARG A 57 -10.92 -12.66 -6.90
CA ARG A 57 -10.11 -13.63 -7.65
C ARG A 57 -8.76 -13.92 -6.98
N PHE A 58 -8.58 -13.41 -5.75
CA PHE A 58 -7.35 -13.57 -5.01
C PHE A 58 -7.00 -15.04 -4.82
N ASN A 59 -5.83 -15.45 -5.33
CA ASN A 59 -5.39 -16.82 -5.33
C ASN A 59 -4.41 -17.10 -4.19
N ILE A 60 -4.92 -17.73 -3.12
CA ILE A 60 -4.12 -18.10 -1.95
C ILE A 60 -3.09 -19.18 -2.27
N GLU A 61 -3.41 -20.12 -3.16
CA GLU A 61 -2.48 -21.20 -3.53
C GLU A 61 -1.25 -20.63 -4.23
N ALA A 62 -1.44 -19.60 -5.07
CA ALA A 62 -0.35 -18.87 -5.68
C ALA A 62 0.55 -18.20 -4.62
N VAL A 63 -0.05 -17.59 -3.59
CA VAL A 63 0.71 -17.02 -2.45
C VAL A 63 1.49 -18.10 -1.72
N GLN A 64 0.87 -19.23 -1.42
CA GLN A 64 1.52 -20.36 -0.74
C GLN A 64 2.71 -20.91 -1.54
N SER A 65 2.61 -20.92 -2.87
CA SER A 65 3.68 -21.42 -3.76
C SER A 65 4.99 -20.62 -3.67
N VAL A 66 4.92 -19.32 -3.32
CA VAL A 66 6.10 -18.44 -3.26
C VAL A 66 6.69 -18.31 -1.85
N LEU A 67 5.98 -18.74 -0.80
CA LEU A 67 6.47 -18.64 0.59
C LEU A 67 7.86 -19.25 0.82
N PRO A 68 8.22 -20.41 0.24
CA PRO A 68 9.55 -20.99 0.45
C PRO A 68 10.70 -20.12 -0.06
N LEU A 69 10.44 -19.23 -1.03
CA LEU A 69 11.47 -18.32 -1.57
C LEU A 69 12.02 -17.35 -0.52
N PHE A 70 11.25 -17.07 0.53
CA PHE A 70 11.60 -16.12 1.59
C PHE A 70 12.42 -16.76 2.72
N HIS A 71 12.47 -18.09 2.82
CA HIS A 71 13.12 -18.77 3.95
C HIS A 71 14.65 -18.74 3.83
N GLY A 72 15.32 -18.66 4.99
CA GLY A 72 16.77 -18.71 5.09
C GLY A 72 17.44 -17.33 4.99
N THR A 73 18.76 -17.35 4.83
CA THR A 73 19.61 -16.15 4.76
C THR A 73 19.69 -15.65 3.33
N LYS A 74 19.18 -14.45 3.08
CA LYS A 74 19.10 -13.83 1.75
C LYS A 74 19.34 -12.33 1.83
N ASP A 75 19.63 -11.72 0.69
CA ASP A 75 19.64 -10.27 0.57
C ASP A 75 18.20 -9.76 0.42
N PHE A 76 17.76 -8.96 1.37
CA PHE A 76 16.43 -8.35 1.41
C PHE A 76 16.44 -6.88 0.98
N ALA A 77 17.48 -6.39 0.28
CA ALA A 77 17.55 -4.99 -0.18
C ALA A 77 16.30 -4.55 -0.96
N SER A 78 15.74 -5.43 -1.80
CA SER A 78 14.50 -5.19 -2.55
C SER A 78 13.28 -4.98 -1.66
N PHE A 79 13.33 -5.41 -0.40
CA PHE A 79 12.25 -5.28 0.58
C PHE A 79 12.49 -4.14 1.56
N MET A 80 13.64 -3.46 1.50
CA MET A 80 13.89 -2.27 2.31
C MET A 80 13.25 -1.04 1.64
N SER A 81 12.49 -0.26 2.41
CA SER A 81 12.07 1.06 1.93
C SER A 81 13.22 2.06 2.01
N THR A 82 13.29 2.98 1.05
CA THR A 82 14.27 4.06 1.11
C THR A 82 13.92 4.99 2.28
N ASN A 83 14.83 5.12 3.22
CA ASN A 83 14.80 6.17 4.23
C ASN A 83 16.11 6.98 4.07
N LYS A 84 16.01 8.31 4.12
CA LYS A 84 17.13 9.23 3.92
C LYS A 84 18.25 8.96 4.92
N ASN A 85 17.91 8.61 6.16
CA ASN A 85 18.85 8.37 7.25
C ASN A 85 19.64 7.06 7.05
N TYR A 86 19.09 6.09 6.31
CA TYR A 86 19.72 4.78 6.08
C TYR A 86 20.57 4.73 4.80
N LYS A 87 20.45 5.71 3.90
CA LYS A 87 21.22 5.72 2.65
C LYS A 87 22.70 6.02 2.87
N GLU A 88 23.06 6.56 4.02
CA GLU A 88 24.40 7.08 4.30
C GLU A 88 25.19 6.20 5.29
N ASP A 89 24.61 5.14 5.84
CA ASP A 89 25.29 4.25 6.77
C ASP A 89 26.08 3.15 6.03
N PRO A 90 27.43 3.22 5.99
CA PRO A 90 28.27 2.22 5.32
C PRO A 90 28.27 0.86 6.02
N THR A 91 27.71 0.74 7.24
CA THR A 91 27.65 -0.50 8.01
C THR A 91 26.34 -1.29 7.78
N LEU A 92 25.37 -0.69 7.09
CA LEU A 92 24.06 -1.27 6.87
C LEU A 92 24.12 -2.48 5.93
N THR A 93 24.10 -3.68 6.51
CA THR A 93 23.87 -4.90 5.72
C THR A 93 22.38 -5.13 5.47
N THR A 94 22.02 -5.47 4.23
CA THR A 94 20.66 -5.84 3.81
C THR A 94 20.41 -7.36 3.89
N ILE A 95 21.42 -8.13 4.29
CA ILE A 95 21.29 -9.58 4.45
C ILE A 95 20.55 -9.87 5.74
N ARG A 96 19.43 -10.59 5.66
CA ARG A 96 18.63 -11.03 6.80
C ARG A 96 18.32 -12.51 6.67
N ARG A 97 18.03 -13.13 7.81
CA ARG A 97 17.57 -14.52 7.88
C ARG A 97 16.14 -14.54 8.38
N LEU A 98 15.25 -15.11 7.56
CA LEU A 98 13.89 -15.43 7.98
C LEU A 98 13.81 -16.91 8.31
N ASP A 99 13.43 -17.21 9.55
CA ASP A 99 13.29 -18.58 10.03
C ASP A 99 11.95 -19.18 9.59
N SER A 100 10.91 -18.34 9.47
CA SER A 100 9.61 -18.79 9.00
C SER A 100 8.82 -17.69 8.32
N VAL A 101 8.13 -18.04 7.24
CA VAL A 101 7.09 -17.22 6.60
C VAL A 101 5.93 -18.15 6.29
N LYS A 102 4.76 -17.87 6.86
CA LYS A 102 3.56 -18.71 6.76
C LYS A 102 2.34 -17.85 6.49
N ILE A 103 1.34 -18.46 5.83
CA ILE A 103 0.01 -17.88 5.67
C ILE A 103 -1.02 -18.87 6.21
N ASP A 104 -1.84 -18.38 7.13
CA ASP A 104 -2.87 -19.19 7.78
C ASP A 104 -4.23 -18.48 7.69
N ARG A 105 -5.31 -19.26 7.80
CA ARG A 105 -6.65 -18.71 7.94
C ARG A 105 -6.72 -17.91 9.24
N GLY A 106 -7.15 -16.67 9.12
CA GLY A 106 -7.40 -15.79 10.26
C GLY A 106 -8.86 -15.87 10.71
N GLN A 107 -9.20 -15.08 11.72
CA GLN A 107 -10.57 -14.88 12.18
C GLN A 107 -10.87 -13.39 12.31
N PRO A 108 -12.15 -12.98 12.11
CA PRO A 108 -12.59 -11.65 12.50
C PRO A 108 -12.45 -11.47 14.02
N LEU A 109 -12.20 -10.24 14.45
CA LEU A 109 -12.15 -9.89 15.89
C LEU A 109 -13.49 -10.11 16.59
N MET A 110 -14.60 -10.04 15.86
CA MET A 110 -15.94 -10.32 16.36
C MET A 110 -16.68 -11.27 15.42
N PRO A 111 -16.54 -12.60 15.62
CA PRO A 111 -17.20 -13.60 14.79
C PRO A 111 -18.72 -13.58 14.91
N GLY A 112 -19.41 -13.97 13.85
CA GLY A 112 -20.87 -14.11 13.80
C GLY A 112 -21.60 -12.83 13.41
N TYR A 113 -20.89 -11.81 12.91
CA TYR A 113 -21.51 -10.59 12.40
C TYR A 113 -21.83 -10.72 10.91
N PHE A 114 -22.82 -9.96 10.41
CA PHE A 114 -23.28 -10.10 9.03
C PHE A 114 -22.19 -9.80 7.99
N THR A 115 -21.13 -9.08 8.36
CA THR A 115 -20.00 -8.75 7.48
C THR A 115 -19.11 -9.94 7.18
N ASP A 116 -19.15 -10.99 8.01
CA ASP A 116 -18.33 -12.20 7.84
C ASP A 116 -18.68 -12.95 6.55
N GLN A 117 -19.86 -12.70 5.98
CA GLN A 117 -20.27 -13.26 4.69
C GLN A 117 -19.56 -12.62 3.50
N TYR A 118 -18.89 -11.46 3.67
CA TYR A 118 -18.27 -10.73 2.58
C TYR A 118 -16.77 -10.98 2.45
N PHE A 119 -16.10 -11.41 3.52
CA PHE A 119 -14.65 -11.54 3.55
C PHE A 119 -14.18 -12.86 4.18
N ASP A 120 -13.07 -13.35 3.65
CA ASP A 120 -12.25 -14.40 4.22
C ASP A 120 -11.02 -13.78 4.90
N TYR A 121 -10.84 -14.05 6.18
CA TYR A 121 -9.73 -13.52 6.97
C TYR A 121 -8.49 -14.40 6.85
N TRP A 122 -7.34 -13.75 6.76
CA TRP A 122 -6.03 -14.36 6.60
C TRP A 122 -4.99 -13.64 7.43
N GLN A 123 -3.94 -14.36 7.77
CA GLN A 123 -2.82 -13.82 8.49
C GLN A 123 -1.50 -14.35 7.94
N VAL A 124 -0.54 -13.44 7.76
CA VAL A 124 0.84 -13.79 7.38
C VAL A 124 1.70 -13.68 8.61
N GLN A 125 2.31 -14.79 9.04
CA GLN A 125 3.28 -14.80 10.11
C GLN A 125 4.70 -14.80 9.55
N ILE A 126 5.53 -13.87 10.03
CA ILE A 126 6.94 -13.74 9.64
C ILE A 126 7.80 -13.78 10.91
N VAL A 127 8.73 -14.72 10.96
CA VAL A 127 9.65 -14.94 12.07
C VAL A 127 11.08 -14.80 11.60
N GLY A 128 11.87 -14.03 12.34
CA GLY A 128 13.30 -13.87 12.09
C GLY A 128 13.98 -13.08 13.20
N LYS A 129 15.31 -13.05 13.19
CA LYS A 129 16.10 -12.36 14.22
C LYS A 129 15.95 -10.84 14.14
N SER A 130 16.05 -10.27 12.94
CA SER A 130 15.97 -8.84 12.69
C SER A 130 15.38 -8.56 11.31
N PHE A 131 14.84 -7.35 11.15
CA PHE A 131 14.16 -6.91 9.93
C PHE A 131 14.70 -5.55 9.49
N LEU A 132 14.70 -5.29 8.19
CA LEU A 132 15.02 -4.00 7.59
C LEU A 132 13.82 -3.04 7.69
N TYR A 133 14.09 -1.76 7.49
CA TYR A 133 13.04 -0.73 7.49
C TYR A 133 11.93 -1.06 6.48
N LYS A 134 10.69 -1.16 6.98
CA LYS A 134 9.46 -1.56 6.24
C LYS A 134 9.55 -2.94 5.54
N GLN A 135 10.51 -3.80 5.89
CA GLN A 135 10.72 -5.12 5.25
C GLN A 135 9.46 -5.96 5.24
N ILE A 136 8.82 -6.12 6.39
CA ILE A 136 7.66 -6.99 6.55
C ILE A 136 6.49 -6.49 5.70
N ARG A 137 6.22 -5.18 5.72
CA ARG A 137 5.14 -4.58 4.94
C ARG A 137 5.37 -4.76 3.44
N ARG A 138 6.62 -4.64 2.97
CA ARG A 138 6.97 -4.89 1.56
C ARG A 138 6.91 -6.38 1.20
N THR A 139 7.31 -7.27 2.10
CA THR A 139 7.14 -8.72 1.92
C THR A 139 5.66 -9.06 1.75
N VAL A 140 4.79 -8.56 2.63
CA VAL A 140 3.35 -8.79 2.52
C VAL A 140 2.78 -8.17 1.23
N ALA A 141 3.24 -6.99 0.82
CA ALA A 141 2.80 -6.37 -0.45
C ALA A 141 3.09 -7.27 -1.66
N VAL A 142 4.26 -7.90 -1.68
CA VAL A 142 4.62 -8.89 -2.72
C VAL A 142 3.69 -10.10 -2.67
N LEU A 143 3.40 -10.63 -1.48
CA LEU A 143 2.46 -11.75 -1.31
C LEU A 143 1.04 -11.39 -1.80
N LEU A 144 0.55 -10.19 -1.48
CA LEU A 144 -0.75 -9.72 -1.97
C LEU A 144 -0.74 -9.53 -3.50
N GLY A 145 0.35 -8.99 -4.05
CA GLY A 145 0.52 -8.85 -5.50
C GLY A 145 0.51 -10.20 -6.22
N VAL A 146 1.12 -11.24 -5.64
CA VAL A 146 1.04 -12.61 -6.16
C VAL A 146 -0.39 -13.13 -6.11
N GLY A 147 -1.10 -12.95 -4.99
CA GLY A 147 -2.48 -13.38 -4.84
C GLY A 147 -3.43 -12.68 -5.82
N GLN A 148 -3.20 -11.41 -6.12
CA GLN A 148 -3.94 -10.63 -7.13
C GLN A 148 -3.53 -10.97 -8.58
N GLY A 149 -2.50 -11.80 -8.78
CA GLY A 149 -1.96 -12.14 -10.10
C GLY A 149 -1.14 -11.03 -10.76
N ALA A 150 -0.76 -10.00 -10.01
CA ALA A 150 0.14 -8.94 -10.48
C ALA A 150 1.61 -9.39 -10.52
N LEU A 151 1.97 -10.39 -9.71
CA LEU A 151 3.29 -11.01 -9.68
C LEU A 151 3.19 -12.53 -9.84
N GLY A 152 4.17 -13.12 -10.51
CA GLY A 152 4.39 -14.56 -10.56
C GLY A 152 5.57 -15.01 -9.71
N TYR A 153 5.79 -16.32 -9.64
CA TYR A 153 6.91 -16.93 -8.90
C TYR A 153 8.27 -16.37 -9.33
N LYS A 154 8.51 -16.23 -10.64
CA LYS A 154 9.78 -15.71 -11.19
C LYS A 154 10.02 -14.25 -10.83
N ASP A 155 8.94 -13.47 -10.70
CA ASP A 155 9.06 -12.07 -10.30
C ASP A 155 9.50 -11.99 -8.84
N VAL A 156 8.91 -12.80 -7.96
CA VAL A 156 9.36 -12.90 -6.56
C VAL A 156 10.80 -13.40 -6.45
N GLU A 157 11.16 -14.41 -7.22
CA GLU A 157 12.53 -14.92 -7.29
C GLU A 157 13.52 -13.82 -7.73
N SER A 158 13.13 -13.00 -8.70
CA SER A 158 13.96 -11.92 -9.22
C SER A 158 14.30 -10.84 -8.18
N LEU A 159 13.43 -10.62 -7.19
CA LEU A 159 13.68 -9.69 -6.09
C LEU A 159 14.88 -10.12 -5.23
N PHE A 160 15.17 -11.43 -5.18
CA PHE A 160 16.32 -11.97 -4.46
C PHE A 160 17.56 -12.12 -5.37
N THR A 161 17.38 -12.38 -6.67
CA THR A 161 18.52 -12.47 -7.60
C THR A 161 19.06 -11.10 -8.02
N ASN A 162 18.22 -10.05 -7.98
CA ASN A 162 18.59 -8.68 -8.27
C ASN A 162 18.19 -7.73 -7.11
N PRO A 163 18.95 -7.75 -6.00
CA PRO A 163 18.63 -6.98 -4.80
C PRO A 163 18.56 -5.47 -5.06
N GLY A 164 17.58 -4.80 -4.44
CA GLY A 164 17.35 -3.36 -4.57
C GLY A 164 16.43 -2.98 -5.73
N SER A 165 16.02 -3.95 -6.56
CA SER A 165 14.99 -3.77 -7.58
C SER A 165 13.59 -3.86 -6.98
N TRP A 166 12.67 -2.99 -7.40
CA TRP A 166 11.28 -3.01 -6.95
C TRP A 166 10.32 -2.86 -8.13
N PHE A 167 9.21 -3.58 -8.09
CA PHE A 167 8.19 -3.52 -9.14
C PHE A 167 7.37 -2.23 -9.03
N GLY A 168 7.34 -1.46 -10.12
CA GLY A 168 6.44 -0.31 -10.24
C GLY A 168 4.99 -0.77 -10.14
N GLY A 169 4.22 -0.12 -9.26
CA GLY A 169 2.79 -0.43 -9.05
C GLY A 169 2.50 -1.26 -7.80
N ILE A 170 3.50 -1.80 -7.12
CA ILE A 170 3.31 -2.45 -5.81
C ILE A 170 3.67 -1.47 -4.72
N ARG A 171 2.67 -1.08 -3.94
CA ARG A 171 2.86 -0.21 -2.77
C ARG A 171 3.02 -1.06 -1.51
N SER A 172 3.78 -0.53 -0.55
CA SER A 172 3.89 -1.14 0.77
C SER A 172 2.50 -1.24 1.40
N VAL A 173 2.19 -2.35 2.06
CA VAL A 173 0.89 -2.47 2.74
C VAL A 173 0.80 -1.49 3.91
N PRO A 174 -0.41 -1.07 4.33
CA PRO A 174 -0.58 -0.14 5.45
C PRO A 174 -0.04 -0.70 6.78
N ALA A 175 0.36 0.20 7.70
CA ALA A 175 0.96 -0.17 8.98
C ALA A 175 -0.04 -0.86 9.92
N TYR A 176 -1.28 -0.41 9.91
CA TYR A 176 -2.33 -0.78 10.87
C TYR A 176 -2.73 -2.27 10.88
N GLY A 177 -2.32 -3.05 9.87
CA GLY A 177 -2.54 -4.49 9.82
C GLY A 177 -1.39 -5.31 10.42
N LEU A 178 -0.28 -4.68 10.76
CA LEU A 178 0.94 -5.31 11.27
C LEU A 178 0.96 -5.34 12.79
N TYR A 179 1.28 -6.49 13.36
CA TYR A 179 1.36 -6.73 14.79
C TYR A 179 2.69 -7.39 15.13
N LEU A 180 3.39 -6.87 16.14
CA LEU A 180 4.46 -7.62 16.81
C LEU A 180 3.78 -8.59 17.79
N THR A 181 4.03 -9.89 17.61
CA THR A 181 3.37 -10.95 18.39
C THR A 181 4.25 -11.57 19.45
N ASP A 182 5.55 -11.71 19.19
CA ASP A 182 6.46 -12.36 20.12
C ASP A 182 7.89 -11.81 19.96
N VAL A 183 8.62 -11.76 21.08
CA VAL A 183 10.05 -11.44 21.14
C VAL A 183 10.67 -12.42 22.12
N ALA A 184 11.40 -13.40 21.58
CA ALA A 184 11.99 -14.45 22.40
C ALA A 184 13.42 -14.09 22.82
N TYR A 185 13.72 -14.37 24.08
CA TYR A 185 15.04 -14.26 24.69
C TYR A 185 15.49 -15.65 25.15
N SER A 186 16.80 -15.84 25.38
CA SER A 186 17.26 -17.08 25.99
C SER A 186 16.97 -17.05 27.50
N ASP A 187 16.76 -18.22 28.10
CA ASP A 187 16.49 -18.31 29.55
C ASP A 187 17.59 -17.64 30.38
N LYS A 188 18.85 -17.76 29.94
CA LYS A 188 20.02 -17.12 30.57
C LYS A 188 19.95 -15.61 30.59
N ASP A 189 19.38 -14.99 29.55
CA ASP A 189 19.24 -13.53 29.49
C ASP A 189 18.16 -13.03 30.45
N LEU A 190 17.20 -13.91 30.79
CA LEU A 190 16.08 -13.62 31.68
C LEU A 190 16.32 -14.00 33.13
N GLU A 191 17.41 -14.73 33.43
CA GLU A 191 17.80 -15.09 34.79
C GLU A 191 18.01 -13.83 35.64
N SER A 192 17.31 -13.75 36.77
CA SER A 192 17.54 -12.71 37.77
C SER A 192 18.85 -13.02 38.50
N PRO A 193 19.70 -12.02 38.81
CA PRO A 193 20.77 -12.24 39.77
C PRO A 193 20.19 -12.76 41.08
N ALA A 194 20.83 -13.78 41.67
CA ALA A 194 20.37 -14.39 42.90
C ALA A 194 20.29 -13.36 44.03
N GLU A 195 19.22 -13.40 44.83
CA GLU A 195 19.02 -12.52 45.99
C GLU A 195 20.25 -12.53 46.90
N GLY A 196 20.99 -11.41 46.95
CA GLY A 196 22.18 -11.25 47.80
C GLY A 196 23.41 -10.64 47.11
N GLN A 197 23.44 -10.54 45.79
CA GLN A 197 24.50 -9.81 45.07
C GLN A 197 24.06 -8.38 44.79
N THR A 198 24.09 -7.52 45.81
CA THR A 198 24.15 -6.07 45.57
C THR A 198 25.54 -5.75 45.04
N GLU A 199 25.74 -5.84 43.73
CA GLU A 199 26.91 -5.21 43.13
C GLU A 199 26.79 -3.70 43.38
N LYS A 200 27.73 -3.18 44.16
CA LYS A 200 27.90 -1.73 44.31
C LYS A 200 28.33 -1.20 42.95
N ILE A 201 27.41 -0.56 42.24
CA ILE A 201 27.73 0.26 41.08
C ILE A 201 28.61 1.41 41.59
N VAL A 202 29.93 1.20 41.56
CA VAL A 202 30.90 2.29 41.70
C VAL A 202 30.87 3.02 40.37
N ARG A 203 30.18 4.16 40.32
CA ARG A 203 30.31 5.10 39.21
C ARG A 203 31.73 5.66 39.23
N GLY A 204 32.63 4.98 38.51
CA GLY A 204 33.94 5.52 38.15
C GLY A 204 33.73 6.69 37.19
N VAL A 205 34.20 7.86 37.59
CA VAL A 205 34.27 9.04 36.73
C VAL A 205 35.39 8.80 35.72
N GLY A 206 35.03 8.84 34.43
CA GLY A 206 35.95 9.08 33.31
C GLY A 206 36.18 7.90 32.38
N GLU A 207 35.42 7.86 31.28
CA GLU A 207 35.97 7.88 29.92
C GLU A 207 34.80 8.15 28.95
N GLU A 208 35.03 9.08 28.03
CA GLU A 208 34.08 9.55 27.03
C GLU A 208 33.75 8.42 26.06
N ASP A 209 32.46 8.10 25.90
CA ASP A 209 31.99 7.33 24.73
C ASP A 209 30.76 8.01 24.14
N VAL A 210 30.77 8.04 22.82
CA VAL A 210 30.14 9.04 21.96
C VAL A 210 28.65 8.77 21.76
N GLY A 211 27.85 9.79 22.08
CA GLY A 211 26.54 10.13 21.51
C GLY A 211 25.67 8.99 20.98
N GLY A 212 24.79 8.47 21.84
CA GLY A 212 23.55 7.85 21.39
C GLY A 212 22.48 8.94 21.26
N GLU A 213 22.14 9.32 20.02
CA GLU A 213 21.02 10.21 19.74
C GLU A 213 19.71 9.59 20.24
N GLU A 214 18.95 10.42 20.95
CA GLU A 214 17.60 10.18 21.43
C GLU A 214 16.69 9.90 20.22
N GLY A 215 16.06 8.74 20.19
CA GLY A 215 15.01 8.45 19.21
C GLY A 215 13.75 9.22 19.60
N GLU A 216 13.61 10.43 19.04
CA GLU A 216 12.37 11.19 19.04
C GLU A 216 11.26 10.43 18.27
N GLU A 217 10.03 10.69 18.68
CA GLU A 217 8.80 9.97 18.38
C GLU A 217 8.49 9.93 16.86
N GLU A 218 8.63 8.76 16.22
CA GLU A 218 8.34 8.52 14.78
C GLU A 218 6.82 8.45 14.44
N GLU A 219 5.91 8.85 15.34
CA GLU A 219 4.45 8.72 15.09
C GLU A 219 3.90 9.83 14.17
N GLU A 220 4.49 11.03 14.16
CA GLU A 220 3.99 12.16 13.35
C GLU A 220 4.34 12.03 11.84
N GLU A 221 5.50 11.44 11.50
CA GLU A 221 5.91 11.30 10.08
C GLU A 221 5.12 10.21 9.33
N GLU A 222 4.69 9.13 10.01
CA GLU A 222 3.94 8.05 9.36
C GLU A 222 2.52 8.46 8.95
N GLU A 223 1.86 9.33 9.72
CA GLU A 223 0.52 9.85 9.37
C GLU A 223 0.59 10.75 8.12
N GLU A 224 1.61 11.60 8.01
CA GLU A 224 1.82 12.48 6.84
C GLU A 224 2.14 11.67 5.57
N GLU A 225 2.92 10.59 5.68
CA GLU A 225 3.19 9.68 4.55
C GLU A 225 1.93 8.90 4.12
N GLU A 226 1.15 8.34 5.06
CA GLU A 226 -0.11 7.66 4.74
C GLU A 226 -1.14 8.63 4.14
N GLU A 227 -1.16 9.89 4.58
CA GLU A 227 -2.00 10.93 3.98
C GLU A 227 -1.49 11.36 2.60
N GLY A 228 -0.18 11.39 2.39
CA GLY A 228 0.48 11.64 1.10
C GLY A 228 0.12 10.59 0.04
N ASP A 229 0.22 9.31 0.38
CA ASP A 229 -0.19 8.19 -0.50
C ASP A 229 -1.69 8.24 -0.83
N ARG A 230 -2.53 8.66 0.14
CA ARG A 230 -3.97 8.83 -0.03
C ARG A 230 -4.33 10.10 -0.85
N LYS A 231 -3.48 11.13 -0.84
CA LYS A 231 -3.58 12.34 -1.68
C LYS A 231 -3.11 12.07 -3.12
N GLU A 232 -2.13 11.20 -3.34
CA GLU A 232 -1.79 10.71 -4.70
C GLU A 232 -2.96 9.94 -5.33
N GLU A 233 -3.74 9.18 -4.56
CA GLU A 233 -4.99 8.55 -5.04
C GLU A 233 -6.07 9.58 -5.43
N ARG A 234 -6.01 10.80 -4.88
CA ARG A 234 -6.90 11.92 -5.21
C ARG A 234 -6.16 13.01 -5.97
N GLY A 235 -5.62 12.67 -7.14
CA GLY A 235 -4.97 13.63 -8.03
C GLY A 235 -5.81 14.91 -8.24
N THR A 236 -5.35 16.01 -7.65
CA THR A 236 -5.93 17.35 -7.83
C THR A 236 -5.36 17.94 -9.10
N VAL A 237 -6.19 18.08 -10.14
CA VAL A 237 -5.83 18.82 -11.35
C VAL A 237 -5.72 20.30 -10.98
N LYS A 238 -4.51 20.79 -10.76
CA LYS A 238 -4.24 22.24 -10.68
C LYS A 238 -4.45 22.82 -12.08
N VAL A 239 -5.60 23.45 -12.28
CA VAL A 239 -5.85 24.32 -13.45
C VAL A 239 -5.30 25.70 -13.10
N THR A 240 -4.23 26.12 -13.77
CA THR A 240 -3.79 27.52 -13.75
C THR A 240 -4.79 28.39 -14.51
N PRO A 241 -5.22 29.54 -13.98
CA PRO A 241 -6.08 30.45 -14.70
C PRO A 241 -5.19 31.48 -15.40
N ASP A 242 -4.89 31.26 -16.67
CA ASP A 242 -4.40 32.36 -17.51
C ASP A 242 -4.84 32.13 -18.95
N LEU A 243 -5.86 32.89 -19.37
CA LEU A 243 -6.06 33.31 -20.74
C LEU A 243 -7.08 34.45 -20.76
N LYS A 244 -6.54 35.66 -20.90
CA LYS A 244 -7.26 36.92 -21.07
C LYS A 244 -8.18 36.84 -22.29
N PHE A 245 -9.44 37.16 -22.07
CA PHE A 245 -10.45 37.35 -23.10
C PHE A 245 -10.10 38.61 -23.93
N LYS A 246 -10.03 38.47 -25.25
CA LYS A 246 -10.17 39.59 -26.19
C LYS A 246 -11.29 39.24 -27.18
N PRO A 247 -12.36 40.03 -27.27
CA PRO A 247 -13.34 39.89 -28.34
C PRO A 247 -12.92 40.82 -29.47
N ASP A 248 -12.62 40.30 -30.66
CA ASP A 248 -12.93 41.08 -31.86
C ASP A 248 -12.96 40.28 -33.17
N LEU A 249 -13.79 40.82 -34.07
CA LEU A 249 -13.91 40.61 -35.52
C LEU A 249 -14.71 39.42 -36.09
N SER A 250 -15.98 39.78 -36.38
CA SER A 250 -16.62 39.85 -37.70
C SER A 250 -16.80 38.58 -38.54
N VAL A 251 -18.08 38.23 -38.66
CA VAL A 251 -18.69 37.44 -39.73
C VAL A 251 -18.52 38.16 -41.07
N THR A 252 -17.97 37.47 -42.07
CA THR A 252 -18.27 37.71 -43.48
C THR A 252 -18.47 36.39 -44.22
N SER A 253 -19.49 36.40 -45.07
CA SER A 253 -19.99 35.32 -45.91
C SER A 253 -19.20 35.20 -47.21
N ASP A 254 -19.44 34.06 -47.88
CA ASP A 254 -19.15 33.73 -49.29
C ASP A 254 -17.77 33.16 -49.65
N SER A 255 -17.75 31.85 -49.94
CA SER A 255 -17.56 31.39 -51.33
C SER A 255 -17.68 29.86 -51.49
N LYS A 256 -18.61 29.49 -52.38
CA LYS A 256 -18.60 28.36 -53.33
C LYS A 256 -17.96 27.03 -52.91
N VAL A 257 -18.85 26.07 -52.66
CA VAL A 257 -18.62 24.64 -52.85
C VAL A 257 -18.41 24.37 -54.35
N THR A 258 -17.21 23.92 -54.72
CA THR A 258 -16.96 23.21 -55.98
C THR A 258 -16.23 21.91 -55.69
N SER A 259 -16.91 20.81 -56.02
CA SER A 259 -16.42 19.44 -56.05
C SER A 259 -15.27 19.29 -57.04
N VAL A 260 -14.11 18.85 -56.58
CA VAL A 260 -13.08 18.23 -57.42
C VAL A 260 -12.43 17.09 -56.63
N LEU A 261 -12.76 15.86 -57.01
CA LEU A 261 -11.96 14.66 -56.70
C LEU A 261 -10.56 14.87 -57.28
N LYS A 262 -9.54 14.93 -56.43
CA LYS A 262 -8.12 14.85 -56.81
C LYS A 262 -7.35 14.01 -55.78
N ASP A 263 -6.45 13.22 -56.32
CA ASP A 263 -5.63 12.15 -55.74
C ASP A 263 -4.92 12.48 -54.41
N PRO A 264 -4.52 11.47 -53.61
CA PRO A 264 -4.08 11.67 -52.23
C PRO A 264 -2.70 12.33 -52.19
N VAL A 265 -2.69 13.65 -52.10
CA VAL A 265 -1.48 14.41 -51.76
C VAL A 265 -1.04 14.00 -50.37
N GLN A 266 0.16 13.42 -50.26
CA GLN A 266 0.80 13.15 -48.98
C GLN A 266 0.88 14.45 -48.18
N LEU A 267 0.00 14.58 -47.18
CA LEU A 267 0.00 15.70 -46.25
C LEU A 267 1.41 15.89 -45.69
N GLY A 268 1.93 17.11 -45.80
CA GLY A 268 3.21 17.48 -45.23
C GLY A 268 3.23 17.21 -43.72
N ILE A 269 4.40 16.89 -43.17
CA ILE A 269 4.58 16.48 -41.78
C ILE A 269 3.86 17.44 -40.81
N ASN A 270 3.94 18.74 -41.04
CA ASN A 270 3.30 19.77 -40.21
C ASN A 270 1.76 19.73 -40.25
N GLN A 271 1.16 19.41 -41.41
CA GLN A 271 -0.29 19.27 -41.52
C GLN A 271 -0.80 18.02 -40.80
N LYS A 272 -0.05 16.92 -40.85
CA LYS A 272 -0.34 15.70 -40.08
C LYS A 272 -0.25 15.93 -38.57
N ILE A 273 0.76 16.70 -38.13
CA ILE A 273 0.91 17.09 -36.71
C ILE A 273 -0.30 17.92 -36.27
N ASN A 274 -0.71 18.93 -37.04
CA ASN A 274 -1.85 19.78 -36.70
C ASN A 274 -3.18 18.99 -36.63
N LEU A 275 -3.41 18.08 -37.59
CA LEU A 275 -4.59 17.21 -37.57
C LEU A 275 -4.60 16.27 -36.35
N ARG A 276 -3.44 15.73 -35.98
CA ARG A 276 -3.31 14.88 -34.79
C ARG A 276 -3.60 15.66 -33.51
N GLN A 277 -3.12 16.90 -33.40
CA GLN A 277 -3.38 17.78 -32.26
C GLN A 277 -4.87 18.15 -32.14
N LEU A 278 -5.52 18.42 -33.27
CA LEU A 278 -6.98 18.68 -33.32
C LEU A 278 -7.79 17.47 -32.85
N LYS A 279 -7.42 16.27 -33.32
CA LYS A 279 -8.08 15.03 -32.91
C LYS A 279 -7.92 14.76 -31.41
N LEU A 280 -6.71 14.97 -30.88
CA LEU A 280 -6.43 14.83 -29.44
C LEU A 280 -7.27 15.79 -28.60
N LYS A 281 -7.44 17.05 -29.05
CA LYS A 281 -8.31 18.02 -28.36
C LYS A 281 -9.78 17.60 -28.36
N GLN A 282 -10.28 17.04 -29.47
CA GLN A 282 -11.66 16.54 -29.53
C GLN A 282 -11.87 15.35 -28.58
N GLU A 283 -10.94 14.39 -28.56
CA GLU A 283 -11.00 13.22 -27.66
C GLU A 283 -10.97 13.65 -26.19
N GLN A 284 -10.16 14.65 -25.83
CA GLN A 284 -10.12 15.22 -24.48
C GLN A 284 -11.44 15.90 -24.09
N LEU A 285 -12.06 16.64 -25.01
CA LEU A 285 -13.34 17.30 -24.78
C LEU A 285 -14.47 16.28 -24.57
N GLU A 286 -14.51 15.23 -25.39
CA GLU A 286 -15.49 14.14 -25.25
C GLU A 286 -15.32 13.39 -23.93
N ALA A 287 -14.07 13.12 -23.52
CA ALA A 287 -13.78 12.52 -22.23
C ALA A 287 -14.24 13.39 -21.05
N ALA A 288 -14.05 14.72 -21.13
CA ALA A 288 -14.51 15.66 -20.11
C ALA A 288 -16.05 15.67 -20.00
N VAL A 289 -16.76 15.73 -21.14
CA VAL A 289 -18.24 15.67 -21.18
C VAL A 289 -18.75 14.34 -20.61
N LYS A 290 -18.10 13.22 -20.94
CA LYS A 290 -18.46 11.90 -20.40
C LYS A 290 -18.26 11.84 -18.88
N ASN A 291 -17.22 12.48 -18.36
CA ASN A 291 -16.95 12.54 -16.93
C ASN A 291 -17.99 13.39 -16.19
N GLU A 292 -18.38 14.55 -16.74
CA GLU A 292 -19.46 15.38 -16.16
C GLU A 292 -20.81 14.66 -16.15
N ARG A 293 -21.15 13.92 -17.21
CA ARG A 293 -22.35 13.07 -17.24
C ARG A 293 -22.33 11.98 -16.15
N ARG A 294 -21.16 11.38 -15.89
CA ARG A 294 -20.99 10.40 -14.80
C ARG A 294 -21.22 11.04 -13.43
N LYS A 295 -20.64 12.22 -13.18
CA LYS A 295 -20.84 12.95 -11.92
C LYS A 295 -22.31 13.29 -11.68
N LEU A 296 -23.04 13.74 -12.71
CA LEU A 296 -24.47 14.02 -12.62
C LEU A 296 -25.28 12.75 -12.30
N SER A 297 -24.95 11.62 -12.93
CA SER A 297 -25.56 10.32 -12.64
C SER A 297 -25.33 9.88 -11.19
N THR A 298 -24.09 10.00 -10.68
CA THR A 298 -23.75 9.68 -9.29
C THR A 298 -24.50 10.57 -8.31
N ARG A 299 -24.61 11.88 -8.58
CA ARG A 299 -25.38 12.80 -7.74
C ARG A 299 -26.88 12.47 -7.72
N HIS A 300 -27.43 12.05 -8.86
CA HIS A 300 -28.82 11.61 -8.95
C HIS A 300 -29.05 10.31 -8.16
N ALA A 301 -28.14 9.34 -8.23
CA ALA A 301 -28.20 8.11 -7.45
C ALA A 301 -28.12 8.38 -5.93
N ILE A 302 -27.23 9.29 -5.50
CA ILE A 302 -27.14 9.72 -4.09
C ILE A 302 -28.43 10.41 -3.64
N TRP A 303 -29.03 11.25 -4.48
CA TRP A 303 -30.28 11.92 -4.18
C TRP A 303 -31.44 10.94 -4.02
N LEU A 304 -31.56 9.94 -4.92
CA LEU A 304 -32.56 8.88 -4.81
C LEU A 304 -32.40 8.04 -3.54
N ALA A 305 -31.16 7.69 -3.18
CA ALA A 305 -30.87 6.95 -1.95
C ALA A 305 -31.29 7.74 -0.70
N LYS A 306 -31.00 9.05 -0.66
CA LYS A 306 -31.43 9.93 0.44
C LYS A 306 -32.96 10.11 0.50
N SER A 307 -33.64 10.19 -0.65
CA SER A 307 -35.09 10.31 -0.70
C SER A 307 -35.80 9.03 -0.22
N ASN A 308 -35.32 7.86 -0.63
CA ASN A 308 -35.87 6.58 -0.17
C ASN A 308 -35.61 6.36 1.33
N TYR A 309 -34.44 6.79 1.83
CA TYR A 309 -34.16 6.77 3.27
C TYR A 309 -35.11 7.68 4.06
N ALA A 310 -35.41 8.87 3.56
CA ALA A 310 -36.36 9.79 4.20
C ALA A 310 -37.80 9.24 4.22
N LYS A 311 -38.23 8.57 3.14
CA LYS A 311 -39.55 7.92 3.09
C LYS A 311 -39.68 6.74 4.06
N GLY A 312 -38.61 5.94 4.21
CA GLY A 312 -38.59 4.84 5.18
C GLY A 312 -38.59 5.28 6.64
N LEU A 313 -38.32 6.57 6.91
CA LEU A 313 -38.40 7.18 8.24
C LEU A 313 -39.80 7.75 8.57
N GLU A 314 -40.64 7.99 7.56
CA GLU A 314 -42.05 8.41 7.74
C GLU A 314 -43.01 7.23 7.89
N GLU A 315 -42.56 6.00 7.58
CA GLU A 315 -43.34 4.75 7.70
C GLU A 315 -43.09 3.99 9.03
N ILE A 316 -42.36 4.59 9.98
CA ILE A 316 -42.11 4.09 11.35
C ILE A 316 -42.80 5.02 12.34
#